data_AF-A0A8X6NQX4-F1
#
_entry.id   AF-A0A8X6NQX4-F1
#
_cell.length_a   1.000
_cell.length_b   1.000
_cell.length_c   1.000
_cell.angle_alpha   90.00
_cell.angle_beta   90.00
_cell.angle_gamma   90.00
#
_symmetry.space_group_name_H-M   'P 1'
#
loop_
_entity.id
_entity.type
_entity.pdbx_description
1 polymer ?
#
loop_
_entity_poly.entity_id
_entity_poly.type
_entity_poly.pdbx_seq_one_letter_code
_entity_poly.pdbx_strand_id
1 'polypeptide(L)'
;MFLFFQSETLIIHKVYDLGCDFAAEFISSSLGCDFAEECHSKQWFIVKRGELRVEHRNVKMVATTFITQTFTKSFLQCFCKTCQVPNVEKKVIAPPPRTTSNVVRRPPKKVAFLATEVRCSEHSKGGIKYELVLSEPVTESPKHVSLSPPKSNLSIEDIEKKLKAAEERRQSLELQKLSFVTEKLGNLETVKVKKEEFNHNFMQSSRENLEQKLESMKENRETHIKNIQEKAREIVTKVEEKRKGGDSPDREEKLEAIKRKLDTAQEQREAFLNNLQEKLKEHDKHIAEVKKQMEEQTESLREKSIKKLEVAQAKRESMLKEIQEKMKEHERHIEEVRQKAMSVSNDENCKENLSG
;
A
#
# COMPACT_ATOMS: atom_id res chain seq x y z
N MET A 1 -32.03 -15.76 -23.37
CA MET A 1 -31.84 -15.58 -21.92
C MET A 1 -30.48 -16.16 -21.60
N PHE A 2 -29.59 -15.30 -21.12
CA PHE A 2 -28.16 -15.57 -20.90
C PHE A 2 -27.93 -16.79 -20.02
N LEU A 3 -26.88 -17.58 -20.34
CA LEU A 3 -25.87 -18.15 -19.43
C LEU A 3 -25.11 -19.28 -20.15
N PHE A 4 -23.93 -18.99 -20.68
CA PHE A 4 -22.88 -19.97 -20.98
C PHE A 4 -21.51 -19.27 -20.88
N PHE A 5 -20.49 -20.04 -20.47
CA PHE A 5 -19.09 -19.72 -20.18
C PHE A 5 -18.71 -19.52 -18.70
N GLN A 6 -18.66 -20.64 -17.97
CA GLN A 6 -17.57 -20.89 -17.03
C GLN A 6 -16.50 -21.70 -17.77
N SER A 7 -15.44 -21.03 -18.20
CA SER A 7 -14.22 -21.63 -18.71
C SER A 7 -13.14 -21.54 -17.64
N GLU A 8 -12.59 -22.70 -17.29
CA GLU A 8 -11.16 -22.96 -17.07
C GLU A 8 -10.33 -21.83 -16.44
N THR A 9 -9.98 -21.99 -15.16
CA THR A 9 -8.66 -21.61 -14.59
C THR A 9 -8.62 -21.95 -13.11
N LEU A 10 -8.42 -23.24 -12.79
CA LEU A 10 -8.02 -23.65 -11.46
C LEU A 10 -6.95 -24.74 -11.59
N ILE A 11 -5.70 -24.29 -11.63
CA ILE A 11 -4.43 -24.90 -11.21
C ILE A 11 -3.37 -23.84 -11.56
N ILE A 12 -2.30 -23.75 -10.79
CA ILE A 12 -1.28 -22.68 -10.75
C ILE A 12 -1.64 -21.54 -9.78
N HIS A 13 -1.79 -21.90 -8.51
CA HIS A 13 -1.49 -20.96 -7.42
C HIS A 13 -0.65 -21.68 -6.35
N LYS A 14 0.54 -22.18 -6.76
CA LYS A 14 1.62 -22.59 -5.83
C LYS A 14 2.94 -23.02 -6.49
N VAL A 15 3.44 -22.34 -7.54
CA VAL A 15 4.84 -22.52 -7.97
C VAL A 15 5.34 -21.22 -8.61
N TYR A 16 5.76 -20.23 -7.82
CA TYR A 16 6.60 -19.12 -8.29
C TYR A 16 7.43 -18.54 -7.13
N ASP A 17 8.08 -19.42 -6.37
CA ASP A 17 9.06 -19.02 -5.35
C ASP A 17 10.31 -19.91 -5.31
N LEU A 18 10.58 -20.67 -6.37
CA LEU A 18 11.79 -21.46 -6.52
C LEU A 18 12.19 -21.46 -8.00
N GLY A 19 13.12 -20.59 -8.39
CA GLY A 19 13.55 -20.53 -9.78
C GLY A 19 14.45 -19.37 -10.18
N CYS A 20 15.46 -19.02 -9.37
CA CYS A 20 16.63 -18.27 -9.86
C CYS A 20 17.97 -18.99 -9.59
N ASP A 21 17.99 -20.06 -8.79
CA ASP A 21 19.25 -20.74 -8.44
C ASP A 21 19.58 -21.96 -9.32
N PHE A 22 18.72 -22.34 -10.27
CA PHE A 22 18.95 -23.53 -11.11
C PHE A 22 19.57 -23.24 -12.50
N ALA A 23 19.85 -21.97 -12.82
CA ALA A 23 20.47 -21.58 -14.09
C ALA A 23 21.98 -21.28 -13.99
N ALA A 24 22.56 -21.32 -12.78
CA ALA A 24 23.98 -21.04 -12.55
C ALA A 24 24.89 -22.27 -12.68
N GLU A 25 24.37 -23.50 -12.53
CA GLU A 25 25.20 -24.72 -12.58
C GLU A 25 25.33 -25.38 -13.96
N PHE A 26 24.46 -25.07 -14.93
CA PHE A 26 24.52 -25.71 -16.25
C PHE A 26 25.50 -25.03 -17.23
N ILE A 27 25.93 -23.80 -16.96
CA ILE A 27 26.88 -23.07 -17.83
C ILE A 27 28.34 -23.19 -17.34
N SER A 28 28.56 -23.75 -16.14
CA SER A 28 29.92 -23.90 -15.57
C SER A 28 30.68 -25.15 -16.06
N SER A 29 30.01 -26.13 -16.70
CA SER A 29 30.62 -27.43 -17.04
C SER A 29 30.85 -27.72 -18.53
N SER A 30 30.76 -26.73 -19.45
CA SER A 30 30.97 -27.03 -20.89
C SER A 30 31.82 -26.06 -21.70
N LEU A 31 32.30 -24.95 -21.14
CA LEU A 31 33.28 -24.10 -21.82
C LEU A 31 34.31 -23.62 -20.80
N GLY A 32 35.37 -24.39 -20.61
CA GLY A 32 36.57 -23.92 -19.92
C GLY A 32 37.18 -22.77 -20.70
N CYS A 33 36.90 -21.54 -20.27
CA CYS A 33 37.52 -20.31 -20.75
C CYS A 33 37.49 -19.28 -19.62
N ASP A 34 38.65 -19.09 -18.98
CA ASP A 34 38.93 -17.96 -18.11
C ASP A 34 38.89 -16.66 -18.93
N PHE A 35 37.76 -15.97 -18.94
CA PHE A 35 37.69 -14.57 -19.35
C PHE A 35 36.47 -13.90 -18.69
N ALA A 36 36.62 -13.56 -17.40
CA ALA A 36 35.62 -12.83 -16.64
C ALA A 36 36.24 -11.60 -16.00
N GLU A 37 36.41 -10.52 -16.77
CA GLU A 37 36.45 -9.15 -16.27
C GLU A 37 36.41 -8.15 -17.44
N GLU A 38 35.24 -7.95 -18.04
CA GLU A 38 34.78 -6.69 -18.69
C GLU A 38 33.55 -6.98 -19.55
N CYS A 39 32.35 -6.89 -18.98
CA CYS A 39 31.13 -6.57 -19.73
C CYS A 39 29.95 -6.29 -18.79
N HIS A 40 29.97 -5.15 -18.09
CA HIS A 40 28.75 -4.59 -17.49
C HIS A 40 28.59 -3.13 -17.92
N SER A 41 28.31 -2.94 -19.21
CA SER A 41 27.66 -1.74 -19.71
C SER A 41 26.97 -2.02 -21.04
N LYS A 42 25.87 -2.77 -20.99
CA LYS A 42 24.85 -2.74 -22.03
C LYS A 42 23.49 -2.61 -21.38
N GLN A 43 23.03 -1.36 -21.42
CA GLN A 43 21.68 -0.88 -21.14
C GLN A 43 20.62 -1.93 -21.47
N TRP A 44 19.96 -2.46 -20.45
CA TRP A 44 18.60 -2.99 -20.60
C TRP A 44 17.67 -1.78 -20.74
N PHE A 45 17.34 -1.41 -21.98
CA PHE A 45 16.17 -0.60 -22.26
C PHE A 45 14.92 -1.45 -21.99
N ILE A 46 14.47 -1.47 -20.74
CA ILE A 46 13.08 -1.83 -20.44
C ILE A 46 12.24 -0.62 -20.83
N VAL A 47 11.77 -0.65 -22.07
CA VAL A 47 10.71 0.22 -22.57
C VAL A 47 9.47 -0.06 -21.71
N LYS A 48 9.12 0.88 -20.84
CA LYS A 48 7.80 0.93 -20.22
C LYS A 48 6.75 0.96 -21.34
N ARG A 49 5.89 -0.07 -21.40
CA ARG A 49 4.63 -0.01 -22.15
C ARG A 49 3.78 1.13 -21.60
N GLY A 50 3.62 2.18 -22.39
CA GLY A 50 2.56 3.18 -22.29
C GLY A 50 1.99 3.41 -23.68
N GLU A 51 0.71 3.07 -23.84
CA GLU A 51 -0.26 3.49 -24.86
C GLU A 51 0.22 3.69 -26.32
N LEU A 52 -0.18 2.75 -27.19
CA LEU A 52 -0.31 3.02 -28.62
C LEU A 52 -1.48 4.00 -28.85
N ARG A 53 -1.17 5.22 -29.29
CA ARG A 53 -2.05 6.02 -30.14
C ARG A 53 -1.37 6.19 -31.50
N VAL A 54 -2.05 5.67 -32.52
CA VAL A 54 -1.62 5.69 -33.92
C VAL A 54 -1.81 7.09 -34.48
N GLU A 55 -0.72 7.74 -34.89
CA GLU A 55 -0.74 8.89 -35.80
C GLU A 55 0.39 8.68 -36.83
N HIS A 56 -0.02 8.42 -38.06
CA HIS A 56 0.83 8.29 -39.23
C HIS A 56 1.38 9.67 -39.62
N ARG A 57 2.70 9.89 -39.59
CA ARG A 57 3.36 10.86 -40.50
C ARG A 57 4.90 10.70 -40.56
N ASN A 58 5.36 10.53 -41.80
CA ASN A 58 6.71 10.60 -42.37
C ASN A 58 7.90 11.05 -41.48
N VAL A 59 8.73 10.10 -41.07
CA VAL A 59 10.18 10.30 -40.82
C VAL A 59 10.96 9.02 -41.19
N LYS A 60 11.03 8.70 -42.48
CA LYS A 60 12.03 7.76 -43.03
C LYS A 60 12.95 8.58 -43.93
N MET A 61 14.27 8.35 -43.82
CA MET A 61 15.37 9.04 -44.53
C MET A 61 16.13 10.15 -43.77
N VAL A 62 16.46 9.97 -42.49
CA VAL A 62 17.64 10.66 -41.89
C VAL A 62 18.46 9.72 -41.00
N ALA A 63 17.84 8.71 -40.38
CA ALA A 63 18.53 7.80 -39.45
C ALA A 63 19.38 6.71 -40.12
N THR A 64 19.18 6.40 -41.40
CA THR A 64 19.92 5.32 -42.10
C THR A 64 21.26 5.75 -42.68
N THR A 65 21.53 7.06 -42.83
CA THR A 65 22.81 7.57 -43.36
C THR A 65 23.83 7.86 -42.25
N PHE A 66 23.39 8.01 -41.00
CA PHE A 66 24.27 8.31 -39.87
C PHE A 66 24.97 7.06 -39.29
N ILE A 67 24.41 5.86 -39.54
CA ILE A 67 24.90 4.59 -38.98
C ILE A 67 25.91 3.90 -39.93
N THR A 68 25.92 4.20 -41.22
CA THR A 68 26.86 3.59 -42.18
C THR A 68 28.21 4.32 -42.27
N GLN A 69 28.33 5.54 -41.75
CA GLN A 69 29.58 6.32 -41.78
C GLN A 69 30.44 6.17 -40.51
N THR A 70 29.87 5.68 -39.41
CA THR A 70 30.58 5.44 -38.13
C THR A 70 31.14 4.03 -37.99
N PHE A 71 30.72 3.07 -38.83
CA PHE A 71 31.09 1.66 -38.68
C PHE A 71 32.19 1.15 -39.63
N THR A 72 32.68 1.95 -40.57
CA THR A 72 33.74 1.54 -41.51
C THR A 72 35.16 1.98 -41.11
N LYS A 73 35.34 2.66 -39.97
CA LYS A 73 36.67 3.10 -39.48
C LYS A 73 37.12 2.47 -38.17
N SER A 74 36.32 1.60 -37.57
CA SER A 74 36.51 1.18 -36.18
C SER A 74 36.94 -0.28 -35.98
N PHE A 75 37.33 -1.00 -37.05
CA PHE A 75 37.64 -2.44 -36.93
C PHE A 75 39.09 -2.86 -37.23
N LEU A 76 40.03 -1.94 -37.47
CA LEU A 76 41.41 -2.33 -37.80
C LEU A 76 42.51 -1.50 -37.11
N GLN A 77 42.25 -0.94 -35.94
CA GLN A 77 43.30 -0.25 -35.18
C GLN A 77 43.47 -0.88 -33.80
N CYS A 78 44.46 -1.78 -33.72
CA CYS A 78 44.96 -2.34 -32.46
C CYS A 78 45.46 -1.19 -31.56
N PHE A 79 44.90 -1.07 -30.35
CA PHE A 79 45.25 -0.07 -29.35
C PHE A 79 46.34 -0.53 -28.36
N CYS A 80 47.17 -1.52 -28.71
CA CYS A 80 48.31 -1.90 -27.87
C CYS A 80 49.57 -1.08 -28.23
N LYS A 81 50.33 -0.67 -27.21
CA LYS A 81 51.57 0.14 -27.34
C LYS A 81 52.76 -0.63 -27.94
N THR A 82 52.54 -1.85 -28.43
CA THR A 82 53.56 -2.73 -29.02
C THR A 82 53.46 -2.83 -30.54
N CYS A 83 52.41 -2.28 -31.17
CA CYS A 83 52.20 -2.33 -32.62
C CYS A 83 52.55 -1.03 -33.37
N GLN A 84 53.21 -0.06 -32.74
CA GLN A 84 53.82 1.06 -33.49
C GLN A 84 55.12 0.60 -34.14
N VAL A 85 55.02 0.04 -35.35
CA VAL A 85 56.17 -0.18 -36.22
C VAL A 85 56.59 1.18 -36.80
N PRO A 86 57.82 1.67 -36.57
CA PRO A 86 58.28 2.88 -37.23
C PRO A 86 58.49 2.59 -38.72
N ASN A 87 58.04 3.55 -39.54
CA ASN A 87 58.14 3.56 -40.99
C ASN A 87 59.61 3.36 -41.42
N VAL A 88 59.94 2.17 -41.93
CA VAL A 88 61.27 1.87 -42.48
C VAL A 88 61.30 2.44 -43.90
N GLU A 89 61.87 3.64 -44.06
CA GLU A 89 62.30 4.13 -45.37
C GLU A 89 63.36 3.17 -45.93
N LYS A 90 63.00 2.45 -47.01
CA LYS A 90 63.95 1.67 -47.81
C LYS A 90 64.92 2.62 -48.51
N LYS A 91 66.10 2.82 -47.92
CA LYS A 91 67.27 3.38 -48.61
C LYS A 91 67.84 2.31 -49.54
N VAL A 92 67.71 2.51 -50.85
CA VAL A 92 68.38 1.69 -51.87
C VAL A 92 69.88 1.96 -51.78
N ILE A 93 70.66 0.96 -51.36
CA ILE A 93 72.12 0.99 -51.41
C ILE A 93 72.53 0.39 -52.76
N ALA A 94 73.12 1.20 -53.64
CA ALA A 94 73.75 0.73 -54.87
C ALA A 94 75.11 0.06 -54.54
N PRO A 95 75.49 -1.02 -55.23
CA PRO A 95 76.78 -1.68 -55.02
C PRO A 95 77.94 -0.81 -55.52
N PRO A 96 79.12 -0.82 -54.86
CA PRO A 96 80.28 -0.08 -55.33
C PRO A 96 80.87 -0.74 -56.61
N PRO A 97 81.35 0.04 -57.59
CA PRO A 97 81.97 -0.51 -58.78
C PRO A 97 83.37 -1.02 -58.46
N ARG A 98 83.70 -2.23 -58.94
CA ARG A 98 85.07 -2.75 -58.99
C ARG A 98 85.82 -2.06 -60.11
N THR A 99 86.89 -1.33 -59.78
CA THR A 99 87.86 -0.86 -60.77
C THR A 99 89.10 -1.74 -60.74
N THR A 100 89.28 -2.49 -61.83
CA THR A 100 90.46 -3.27 -62.17
C THR A 100 91.60 -2.34 -62.57
N SER A 101 92.79 -2.60 -62.04
CA SER A 101 94.03 -1.94 -62.41
C SER A 101 94.40 -2.23 -63.87
N ASN A 102 94.82 -1.19 -64.60
CA ASN A 102 95.62 -1.33 -65.81
C ASN A 102 96.72 -0.28 -65.83
N VAL A 103 97.95 -0.77 -65.95
CA VAL A 103 99.21 -0.03 -66.03
C VAL A 103 99.57 0.11 -67.50
N VAL A 104 99.67 1.33 -68.06
CA VAL A 104 100.60 1.62 -69.17
C VAL A 104 101.08 3.08 -69.17
N ARG A 105 102.37 3.21 -68.82
CA ARG A 105 103.49 3.98 -69.39
C ARG A 105 103.23 5.35 -70.07
N ARG A 106 103.88 6.39 -69.53
CA ARG A 106 104.19 7.69 -70.16
C ARG A 106 105.68 7.78 -70.54
N PRO A 107 106.06 8.60 -71.54
CA PRO A 107 107.35 8.57 -72.24
C PRO A 107 108.52 9.16 -71.43
N PRO A 108 109.78 8.86 -71.78
CA PRO A 108 110.93 9.28 -71.00
C PRO A 108 111.16 10.80 -71.12
N LYS A 109 111.30 11.48 -69.98
CA LYS A 109 111.75 12.88 -69.90
C LYS A 109 113.22 12.94 -69.51
N LYS A 110 113.91 13.84 -70.19
CA LYS A 110 115.35 14.12 -70.16
C LYS A 110 115.87 14.34 -68.74
N VAL A 111 116.98 13.69 -68.41
CA VAL A 111 117.64 13.75 -67.09
C VAL A 111 118.52 14.99 -67.04
N ALA A 112 118.24 15.90 -66.10
CA ALA A 112 119.16 16.97 -65.71
C ALA A 112 119.95 16.49 -64.49
N PHE A 113 121.27 16.60 -64.55
CA PHE A 113 122.15 16.25 -63.43
C PHE A 113 122.10 17.36 -62.38
N LEU A 114 121.49 17.09 -61.23
CA LEU A 114 121.54 17.92 -60.01
C LEU A 114 122.57 17.31 -59.06
N ALA A 115 123.39 18.16 -58.44
CA ALA A 115 124.38 17.73 -57.46
C ALA A 115 123.69 17.40 -56.13
N THR A 116 123.64 16.11 -55.77
CA THR A 116 122.98 15.62 -54.55
C THR A 116 123.97 15.52 -53.39
N GLU A 117 123.62 16.05 -52.22
CA GLU A 117 124.41 15.93 -50.99
C GLU A 117 123.68 15.03 -49.97
N VAL A 118 124.37 14.02 -49.43
CA VAL A 118 123.85 13.14 -48.37
C VAL A 118 124.34 13.67 -47.02
N ARG A 119 123.41 14.03 -46.13
CA ARG A 119 123.71 14.49 -44.76
C ARG A 119 123.16 13.50 -43.71
N CYS A 120 123.74 13.55 -42.51
CA CYS A 120 123.27 12.82 -41.33
C CYS A 120 123.00 11.31 -41.55
N SER A 121 124.01 10.56 -41.97
CA SER A 121 123.89 9.10 -42.08
C SER A 121 124.12 8.43 -40.73
N GLU A 122 123.07 7.83 -40.17
CA GLU A 122 123.14 6.96 -38.99
C GLU A 122 123.02 5.50 -39.41
N HIS A 123 123.97 4.69 -38.95
CA HIS A 123 124.10 3.29 -39.34
C HIS A 123 123.85 2.44 -38.10
N SER A 124 122.88 1.53 -38.20
CA SER A 124 122.64 0.52 -37.18
C SER A 124 122.78 -0.88 -37.81
N LYS A 125 122.91 -1.93 -36.98
CA LYS A 125 123.04 -3.31 -37.46
C LYS A 125 121.87 -3.78 -38.35
N GLY A 126 120.71 -3.08 -38.29
CA GLY A 126 119.51 -3.38 -39.09
C GLY A 126 119.30 -2.51 -40.33
N GLY A 127 120.21 -1.57 -40.63
CA GLY A 127 120.12 -0.71 -41.81
C GLY A 127 120.70 0.68 -41.61
N ILE A 128 120.79 1.43 -42.71
CA ILE A 128 121.34 2.78 -42.77
C ILE A 128 120.20 3.76 -43.03
N LYS A 129 120.10 4.79 -42.18
CA LYS A 129 119.22 5.94 -42.40
C LYS A 129 120.10 7.13 -42.76
N TYR A 130 119.81 7.78 -43.88
CA TYR A 130 120.49 9.00 -44.27
C TYR A 130 119.48 9.99 -44.83
N GLU A 131 119.79 11.28 -44.73
CA GLU A 131 118.99 12.35 -45.32
C GLU A 131 119.60 12.74 -46.67
N LEU A 132 118.82 12.59 -47.74
CA LEU A 132 119.23 12.93 -49.09
C LEU A 132 118.71 14.33 -49.45
N VAL A 133 119.59 15.32 -49.49
CA VAL A 133 119.24 16.69 -49.85
C VAL A 133 119.58 16.90 -51.33
N LEU A 134 118.54 17.00 -52.15
CA LEU A 134 118.67 17.23 -53.60
C LEU A 134 118.90 18.72 -53.94
N SER A 135 118.57 19.62 -53.01
CA SER A 135 118.79 21.07 -53.06
C SER A 135 118.49 21.69 -51.68
N GLU A 136 119.22 22.74 -51.27
CA GLU A 136 118.89 23.47 -50.03
C GLU A 136 117.54 24.21 -50.14
N PRO A 137 116.71 24.22 -49.07
CA PRO A 137 115.39 24.84 -49.13
C PRO A 137 115.50 26.36 -49.23
N VAL A 138 114.92 26.96 -50.27
CA VAL A 138 115.01 28.40 -50.61
C VAL A 138 114.11 29.30 -49.73
N THR A 139 113.42 28.74 -48.73
CA THR A 139 112.51 29.50 -47.84
C THR A 139 112.57 28.98 -46.41
N GLU A 140 112.80 29.88 -45.44
CA GLU A 140 112.64 29.59 -44.01
C GLU A 140 111.23 29.06 -43.74
N SER A 141 111.15 27.86 -43.17
CA SER A 141 109.92 27.11 -42.94
C SER A 141 108.86 27.88 -42.11
N PRO A 142 107.56 27.87 -42.48
CA PRO A 142 106.53 28.45 -41.64
C PRO A 142 106.31 27.59 -40.38
N LYS A 143 106.30 28.26 -39.21
CA LYS A 143 106.01 27.63 -37.90
C LYS A 143 104.66 26.92 -37.97
N HIS A 144 104.64 25.64 -37.63
CA HIS A 144 103.43 24.81 -37.53
C HIS A 144 102.45 25.47 -36.54
N VAL A 145 101.40 26.12 -37.05
CA VAL A 145 100.32 26.67 -36.23
C VAL A 145 99.58 25.49 -35.60
N SER A 146 99.78 25.27 -34.31
CA SER A 146 99.07 24.22 -33.58
C SER A 146 97.58 24.53 -33.58
N LEU A 147 96.78 23.69 -34.23
CA LEU A 147 95.30 23.75 -34.23
C LEU A 147 94.67 23.37 -32.87
N SER A 148 95.45 23.27 -31.79
CA SER A 148 94.96 22.94 -30.46
C SER A 148 94.56 24.20 -29.68
N PRO A 149 93.41 24.21 -28.99
CA PRO A 149 93.01 25.28 -28.08
C PRO A 149 94.14 25.63 -27.08
N PRO A 150 94.25 26.89 -26.62
CA PRO A 150 95.29 27.29 -25.69
C PRO A 150 95.26 26.41 -24.44
N LYS A 151 96.42 25.88 -24.04
CA LYS A 151 96.57 25.12 -22.80
C LYS A 151 96.30 26.06 -21.61
N SER A 152 95.04 26.19 -21.21
CA SER A 152 94.69 26.79 -19.93
C SER A 152 95.14 25.83 -18.84
N ASN A 153 96.06 26.27 -17.96
CA ASN A 153 96.43 25.50 -16.77
C ASN A 153 95.23 25.46 -15.83
N LEU A 154 94.41 24.41 -15.93
CA LEU A 154 93.26 24.20 -15.05
C LEU A 154 93.78 23.82 -13.66
N SER A 155 93.41 24.58 -12.62
CA SER A 155 93.69 24.23 -11.23
C SER A 155 92.94 22.94 -10.86
N ILE A 156 93.46 22.19 -9.88
CA ILE A 156 92.79 21.00 -9.32
C ILE A 156 91.38 21.37 -8.83
N GLU A 157 91.24 22.55 -8.23
CA GLU A 157 89.96 23.10 -7.76
C GLU A 157 88.96 23.36 -8.91
N ASP A 158 89.43 23.81 -10.08
CA ASP A 158 88.58 24.03 -11.26
C ASP A 158 88.09 22.72 -11.87
N ILE A 159 88.91 21.66 -11.79
CA ILE A 159 88.56 20.31 -12.25
C ILE A 159 87.49 19.72 -11.33
N GLU A 160 87.70 19.79 -10.02
CA GLU A 160 86.73 19.33 -9.01
C GLU A 160 85.41 20.06 -9.12
N LYS A 161 85.44 21.38 -9.31
CA LYS A 161 84.23 22.19 -9.50
C LYS A 161 83.43 21.77 -10.74
N LYS A 162 84.11 21.46 -11.86
CA LYS A 162 83.45 20.97 -13.09
C LYS A 162 82.85 19.58 -12.89
N LEU A 163 83.53 18.69 -12.17
CA LEU A 163 83.00 17.36 -11.84
C LEU A 163 81.79 17.47 -10.91
N LYS A 164 81.85 18.31 -9.88
CA LYS A 164 80.72 18.60 -8.98
C LYS A 164 79.53 19.21 -9.72
N ALA A 165 79.75 20.14 -10.65
CA ALA A 165 78.68 20.70 -11.48
C ALA A 165 78.06 19.68 -12.47
N ALA A 166 78.82 18.67 -12.89
CA ALA A 166 78.27 17.56 -13.67
C ALA A 166 77.45 16.59 -12.78
N GLU A 167 77.92 16.36 -11.55
CA GLU A 167 77.22 15.59 -10.51
C GLU A 167 75.87 16.22 -10.16
N GLU A 168 75.86 17.50 -9.81
CA GLU A 168 74.64 18.23 -9.45
C GLU A 168 73.61 18.25 -10.58
N ARG A 169 74.05 18.38 -11.85
CA ARG A 169 73.15 18.27 -13.00
C ARG A 169 72.52 16.88 -13.13
N ARG A 170 73.30 15.82 -12.88
CA ARG A 170 72.77 14.46 -12.89
C ARG A 170 71.75 14.24 -11.78
N GLN A 171 72.09 14.65 -10.56
CA GLN A 171 71.20 14.55 -9.41
C GLN A 171 69.93 15.39 -9.61
N SER A 172 70.03 16.58 -10.19
CA SER A 172 68.87 17.42 -10.54
C SER A 172 67.93 16.73 -11.53
N LEU A 173 68.46 16.08 -12.57
CA LEU A 173 67.66 15.33 -13.53
C LEU A 173 67.01 14.09 -12.89
N GLU A 174 67.72 13.40 -12.00
CA GLU A 174 67.17 12.27 -11.23
C GLU A 174 66.05 12.73 -10.30
N LEU A 175 66.24 13.83 -9.56
CA LEU A 175 65.21 14.43 -8.71
C LEU A 175 63.98 14.84 -9.53
N GLN A 176 64.18 15.45 -10.70
CA GLN A 176 63.08 15.81 -11.59
C GLN A 176 62.30 14.57 -12.05
N LYS A 177 62.99 13.49 -12.45
CA LYS A 177 62.35 12.22 -12.82
C LYS A 177 61.56 11.63 -11.65
N LEU A 178 62.14 11.62 -10.45
CA LEU A 178 61.47 11.13 -9.25
C LEU A 178 60.23 11.97 -8.93
N SER A 179 60.34 13.30 -8.98
CA SER A 179 59.20 14.20 -8.75
C SER A 179 58.06 13.95 -9.74
N PHE A 180 58.38 13.75 -11.02
CA PHE A 180 57.41 13.42 -12.06
C PHE A 180 56.73 12.08 -11.81
N VAL A 181 57.48 11.04 -11.40
CA VAL A 181 56.92 9.73 -11.06
C VAL A 181 55.99 9.83 -9.84
N THR A 182 56.42 10.52 -8.78
CA THR A 182 55.61 10.75 -7.58
C THR A 182 54.34 11.52 -7.90
N GLU A 183 54.40 12.55 -8.75
CA GLU A 183 53.23 13.30 -9.21
C GLU A 183 52.24 12.40 -9.98
N LYS A 184 52.74 11.51 -10.85
CA LYS A 184 51.87 10.56 -11.57
C LYS A 184 51.23 9.53 -10.64
N LEU A 185 51.95 9.03 -9.63
CA LEU A 185 51.38 8.14 -8.62
C LEU A 185 50.32 8.86 -7.77
N GLY A 186 50.58 10.10 -7.36
CA GLY A 186 49.59 10.93 -6.66
C GLY A 186 48.33 11.16 -7.49
N ASN A 187 48.48 11.46 -8.78
CA ASN A 187 47.35 11.62 -9.70
C ASN A 187 46.54 10.32 -9.84
N LEU A 188 47.18 9.16 -9.95
CA LEU A 188 46.48 7.87 -10.01
C LEU A 188 45.67 7.59 -8.74
N GLU A 189 46.23 7.89 -7.56
CA GLU A 189 45.50 7.74 -6.30
C GLU A 189 44.29 8.68 -6.23
N THR A 190 44.45 9.95 -6.63
CA THR A 190 43.31 10.89 -6.65
C THR A 190 42.20 10.45 -7.61
N VAL A 191 42.55 9.84 -8.75
CA VAL A 191 41.55 9.31 -9.70
C VAL A 191 40.83 8.11 -9.10
N LYS A 192 41.55 7.24 -8.38
CA LYS A 192 40.97 6.10 -7.68
C LYS A 192 39.98 6.55 -6.59
N VAL A 193 40.39 7.48 -5.73
CA VAL A 193 39.53 8.06 -4.69
C VAL A 193 38.28 8.72 -5.31
N LYS A 194 38.43 9.52 -6.37
CA LYS A 194 37.29 10.13 -7.08
C LYS A 194 36.33 9.10 -7.66
N LYS A 195 36.84 7.98 -8.17
CA LYS A 195 35.99 6.88 -8.67
C LYS A 195 35.18 6.25 -7.55
N GLU A 196 35.81 6.02 -6.40
CA GLU A 196 35.16 5.47 -5.20
C GLU A 196 34.12 6.45 -4.63
N GLU A 197 34.44 7.73 -4.54
CA GLU A 197 33.53 8.80 -4.12
C GLU A 197 32.31 8.91 -5.04
N PHE A 198 32.51 8.88 -6.37
CA PHE A 198 31.41 8.92 -7.31
C PHE A 198 30.48 7.71 -7.14
N ASN A 199 31.05 6.51 -6.99
CA ASN A 199 30.27 5.31 -6.77
C ASN A 199 29.50 5.37 -5.44
N HIS A 200 30.14 5.83 -4.36
CA HIS A 200 29.50 6.03 -3.07
C HIS A 200 28.33 7.02 -3.16
N ASN A 201 28.56 8.19 -3.76
CA ASN A 201 27.54 9.23 -3.94
C ASN A 201 26.38 8.74 -4.81
N PHE A 202 26.66 7.96 -5.85
CA PHE A 202 25.62 7.36 -6.69
C PHE A 202 24.75 6.38 -5.88
N MET A 203 25.37 5.51 -5.09
CA MET A 203 24.66 4.55 -4.24
C MET A 203 23.85 5.26 -3.16
N GLN A 204 24.43 6.26 -2.51
CA GLN A 204 23.77 7.06 -1.47
C GLN A 204 22.57 7.83 -2.04
N SER A 205 22.76 8.58 -3.13
CA SER A 205 21.68 9.33 -3.76
C SER A 205 20.57 8.40 -4.28
N SER A 206 20.92 7.23 -4.81
CA SER A 206 19.94 6.23 -5.24
C SER A 206 19.11 5.70 -4.06
N ARG A 207 19.76 5.44 -2.92
CA ARG A 207 19.11 5.02 -1.67
C ARG A 207 18.17 6.10 -1.14
N GLU A 208 18.66 7.34 -1.00
CA GLU A 208 17.88 8.47 -0.50
C GLU A 208 16.66 8.77 -1.39
N ASN A 209 16.83 8.72 -2.72
CA ASN A 209 15.72 8.88 -3.66
C ASN A 209 14.66 7.76 -3.52
N LEU A 210 15.08 6.52 -3.27
CA LEU A 210 14.15 5.42 -3.04
C LEU A 210 13.40 5.62 -1.72
N GLU A 211 14.12 5.96 -0.65
CA GLU A 211 13.55 6.21 0.68
C GLU A 211 12.55 7.36 0.66
N GLN A 212 12.89 8.48 0.01
CA GLN A 212 11.98 9.61 -0.17
C GLN A 212 10.71 9.23 -0.93
N LYS A 213 10.82 8.41 -1.98
CA LYS A 213 9.64 7.92 -2.73
C LYS A 213 8.77 7.00 -1.89
N LEU A 214 9.36 6.12 -1.09
CA LEU A 214 8.64 5.24 -0.19
C LEU A 214 7.91 6.03 0.89
N GLU A 215 8.55 7.02 1.50
CA GLU A 215 7.94 7.85 2.54
C GLU A 215 6.83 8.73 1.95
N SER A 216 7.03 9.33 0.78
CA SER A 216 5.97 10.09 0.08
C SER A 216 4.77 9.21 -0.27
N MET A 217 5.00 7.98 -0.75
CA MET A 217 3.90 7.02 -1.01
C MET A 217 3.15 6.64 0.26
N LYS A 218 3.86 6.44 1.37
CA LYS A 218 3.28 6.15 2.68
C LYS A 218 2.46 7.32 3.20
N GLU A 219 2.99 8.53 3.19
CA GLU A 219 2.28 9.75 3.61
C GLU A 219 1.03 10.01 2.76
N ASN A 220 1.13 9.83 1.44
CA ASN A 220 -0.01 9.95 0.54
C ASN A 220 -1.11 8.93 0.86
N ARG A 221 -0.71 7.67 1.12
CA ARG A 221 -1.64 6.61 1.52
C ARG A 221 -2.30 6.91 2.86
N GLU A 222 -1.53 7.35 3.85
CA GLU A 222 -2.04 7.72 5.17
C GLU A 222 -2.99 8.92 5.10
N THR A 223 -2.67 9.94 4.31
CA THR A 223 -3.52 11.10 4.08
C THR A 223 -4.85 10.70 3.42
N HIS A 224 -4.80 9.81 2.43
CA HIS A 224 -6.00 9.29 1.79
C HIS A 224 -6.89 8.53 2.78
N ILE A 225 -6.30 7.66 3.61
CA ILE A 225 -7.04 6.92 4.65
C ILE A 225 -7.63 7.88 5.67
N LYS A 226 -6.88 8.87 6.15
CA LYS A 226 -7.37 9.88 7.10
C LYS A 226 -8.56 10.65 6.54
N ASN A 227 -8.51 11.06 5.26
CA ASN A 227 -9.62 11.74 4.59
C ASN A 227 -10.89 10.87 4.53
N ILE A 228 -10.75 9.58 4.20
CA ILE A 228 -11.88 8.64 4.22
C ILE A 228 -12.46 8.50 5.63
N GLN A 229 -11.60 8.32 6.64
CA GLN A 229 -12.03 8.19 8.03
C GLN A 229 -12.73 9.46 8.54
N GLU A 230 -12.25 10.65 8.15
CA GLU A 230 -12.88 11.93 8.49
C GLU A 230 -14.25 12.07 7.85
N LYS A 231 -14.38 11.79 6.55
CA LYS A 231 -15.68 11.76 5.87
C LYS A 231 -16.64 10.75 6.50
N ALA A 232 -16.15 9.57 6.90
CA ALA A 232 -16.96 8.59 7.60
C ALA A 232 -17.45 9.11 8.96
N ARG A 233 -16.57 9.75 9.74
CA ARG A 233 -16.93 10.40 11.01
C ARG A 233 -17.99 11.49 10.81
N GLU A 234 -17.83 12.35 9.80
CA GLU A 234 -18.83 13.37 9.48
C GLU A 234 -20.19 12.79 9.09
N ILE A 235 -20.21 11.68 8.35
CA ILE A 235 -21.47 11.01 8.00
C ILE A 235 -22.15 10.50 9.25
N VAL A 236 -21.40 9.86 10.16
CA VAL A 236 -21.94 9.37 11.44
C VAL A 236 -22.51 10.52 12.26
N THR A 237 -21.78 11.63 12.42
CA THR A 237 -22.29 12.79 13.17
C THR A 237 -23.53 13.40 12.52
N LYS A 238 -23.54 13.59 11.19
CA LYS A 238 -24.72 14.08 10.45
C LYS A 238 -25.93 13.15 10.59
N VAL A 239 -25.72 11.84 10.62
CA VAL A 239 -26.79 10.86 10.85
C VAL A 239 -27.31 10.95 12.28
N GLU A 240 -26.44 11.09 13.27
CA GLU A 240 -26.84 11.30 14.67
C GLU A 240 -27.60 12.60 14.88
N GLU A 241 -27.15 13.70 14.28
CA GLU A 241 -27.85 14.98 14.28
C GLU A 241 -29.22 14.88 13.65
N LYS A 242 -29.34 14.22 12.49
CA LYS A 242 -30.64 13.96 11.85
C LYS A 242 -31.53 13.05 12.69
N ARG A 243 -30.96 12.06 13.40
CA ARG A 243 -31.73 11.21 14.32
C ARG A 243 -32.27 12.03 15.48
N LYS A 244 -31.42 12.83 16.14
CA LYS A 244 -31.83 13.75 17.22
C LYS A 244 -32.85 14.78 16.73
N GLY A 245 -32.68 15.29 15.51
CA GLY A 245 -33.64 16.18 14.86
C GLY A 245 -34.94 15.49 14.44
N GLY A 246 -34.92 14.20 14.13
CA GLY A 246 -36.12 13.37 13.91
C GLY A 246 -36.88 13.07 15.19
N ASP A 247 -36.16 12.97 16.31
CA ASP A 247 -36.71 12.99 17.68
C ASP A 247 -36.95 14.44 18.17
N SER A 248 -37.10 15.39 17.23
CA SER A 248 -37.46 16.77 17.54
C SER A 248 -38.71 16.81 18.43
N PRO A 249 -38.77 17.74 19.39
CA PRO A 249 -39.95 17.94 20.23
C PRO A 249 -41.24 18.10 19.43
N ASP A 250 -41.17 18.59 18.19
CA ASP A 250 -42.33 18.72 17.28
C ASP A 250 -42.96 17.35 16.91
N ARG A 251 -42.16 16.29 16.76
CA ARG A 251 -42.70 14.94 16.51
C ARG A 251 -43.39 14.38 17.75
N GLU A 252 -42.78 14.56 18.91
CA GLU A 252 -43.33 14.10 20.18
C GLU A 252 -44.60 14.88 20.54
N GLU A 253 -44.63 16.20 20.33
CA GLU A 253 -45.81 17.05 20.49
C GLU A 253 -46.94 16.62 19.56
N LYS A 254 -46.65 16.30 18.29
CA LYS A 254 -47.65 15.76 17.35
C LYS A 254 -48.21 14.42 17.81
N LEU A 255 -47.37 13.51 18.30
CA LEU A 255 -47.82 12.22 18.84
C LEU A 255 -48.70 12.41 20.07
N GLU A 256 -48.33 13.31 20.96
CA GLU A 256 -49.09 13.64 22.17
C GLU A 256 -50.43 14.30 21.83
N ALA A 257 -50.44 15.20 20.83
CA ALA A 257 -51.68 15.79 20.31
C ALA A 257 -52.62 14.74 19.69
N ILE A 258 -52.08 13.73 19.01
CA ILE A 258 -52.88 12.60 18.48
C ILE A 258 -53.46 11.77 19.63
N LYS A 259 -52.64 11.42 20.64
CA LYS A 259 -53.11 10.68 21.82
C LYS A 259 -54.24 11.40 22.53
N ARG A 260 -54.06 12.69 22.83
CA ARG A 260 -55.11 13.53 23.46
C ARG A 260 -56.42 13.50 22.66
N LYS A 261 -56.36 13.57 21.32
CA LYS A 261 -57.56 13.47 20.48
C LYS A 261 -58.22 12.09 20.56
N LEU A 262 -57.44 11.01 20.63
CA LEU A 262 -57.96 9.66 20.80
C LEU A 262 -58.64 9.48 22.17
N ASP A 263 -58.01 10.00 23.22
CA ASP A 263 -58.51 9.92 24.59
C ASP A 263 -59.81 10.72 24.73
N THR A 264 -59.83 11.98 24.28
CA THR A 264 -61.06 12.79 24.30
C THR A 264 -62.18 12.15 23.48
N ALA A 265 -61.88 11.57 22.31
CA ALA A 265 -62.88 10.86 21.51
C ALA A 265 -63.36 9.55 22.18
N GLN A 266 -62.51 8.91 22.98
CA GLN A 266 -62.89 7.74 23.78
C GLN A 266 -63.80 8.17 24.94
N GLU A 267 -63.42 9.17 25.71
CA GLU A 267 -64.22 9.73 26.80
C GLU A 267 -65.61 10.17 26.32
N GLN A 268 -65.69 10.82 25.16
CA GLN A 268 -66.97 11.20 24.56
C GLN A 268 -67.84 9.99 24.20
N ARG A 269 -67.23 8.91 23.66
CA ARG A 269 -67.94 7.67 23.35
C ARG A 269 -68.43 6.97 24.61
N GLU A 270 -67.58 6.88 25.63
CA GLU A 270 -67.92 6.29 26.93
C GLU A 270 -69.02 7.08 27.63
N ALA A 271 -68.93 8.41 27.65
CA ALA A 271 -69.96 9.28 28.21
C ALA A 271 -71.32 9.10 27.50
N PHE A 272 -71.31 9.00 26.17
CA PHE A 272 -72.52 8.73 25.39
C PHE A 272 -73.13 7.36 25.72
N LEU A 273 -72.31 6.31 25.77
CA LEU A 273 -72.77 4.96 26.12
C LEU A 273 -73.30 4.90 27.55
N ASN A 274 -72.63 5.54 28.51
CA ASN A 274 -73.09 5.64 29.90
C ASN A 274 -74.44 6.35 30.00
N ASN A 275 -74.63 7.45 29.27
CA ASN A 275 -75.92 8.15 29.24
C ASN A 275 -77.05 7.27 28.68
N LEU A 276 -76.77 6.48 27.64
CA LEU A 276 -77.75 5.54 27.09
C LEU A 276 -78.08 4.42 28.09
N GLN A 277 -77.06 3.87 28.76
CA GLN A 277 -77.26 2.84 29.79
C GLN A 277 -78.04 3.38 30.99
N GLU A 278 -77.81 4.62 31.40
CA GLU A 278 -78.54 5.27 32.49
C GLU A 278 -80.03 5.41 32.15
N LYS A 279 -80.37 5.90 30.95
CA LYS A 279 -81.76 5.98 30.47
C LYS A 279 -82.44 4.61 30.42
N LEU A 280 -81.73 3.56 30.01
CA LEU A 280 -82.26 2.20 30.02
C LEU A 280 -82.53 1.72 31.45
N LYS A 281 -81.61 1.96 32.39
CA LYS A 281 -81.80 1.62 33.81
C LYS A 281 -82.99 2.37 34.42
N GLU A 282 -83.17 3.65 34.09
CA GLU A 282 -84.33 4.44 34.52
C GLU A 282 -85.64 3.86 33.99
N HIS A 283 -85.67 3.47 32.71
CA HIS A 283 -86.83 2.84 32.10
C HIS A 283 -87.15 1.47 32.74
N ASP A 284 -86.15 0.64 33.00
CA ASP A 284 -86.31 -0.64 33.71
C ASP A 284 -86.85 -0.43 35.13
N LYS A 285 -86.35 0.61 35.83
CA LYS A 285 -86.84 1.00 37.15
C LYS A 285 -88.32 1.41 37.09
N HIS A 286 -88.71 2.23 36.12
CA HIS A 286 -90.10 2.62 35.92
C HIS A 286 -91.00 1.41 35.58
N ILE A 287 -90.55 0.49 34.72
CA ILE A 287 -91.28 -0.77 34.45
C ILE A 287 -91.47 -1.58 35.74
N ALA A 288 -90.44 -1.70 36.56
CA ALA A 288 -90.52 -2.43 37.83
C ALA A 288 -91.52 -1.76 38.79
N GLU A 289 -91.53 -0.43 38.87
CA GLU A 289 -92.47 0.34 39.68
C GLU A 289 -93.92 0.16 39.20
N VAL A 290 -94.17 0.23 37.89
CA VAL A 290 -95.50 -0.03 37.31
C VAL A 290 -95.95 -1.47 37.57
N LYS A 291 -95.07 -2.46 37.39
CA LYS A 291 -95.38 -3.87 37.69
C LYS A 291 -95.75 -4.06 39.16
N LYS A 292 -94.96 -3.46 40.07
CA LYS A 292 -95.23 -3.50 41.51
C LYS A 292 -96.57 -2.86 41.84
N GLN A 293 -96.86 -1.69 41.27
CA GLN A 293 -98.15 -1.01 41.46
C GLN A 293 -99.33 -1.89 40.97
N MET A 294 -99.18 -2.56 39.83
CA MET A 294 -100.20 -3.48 39.30
C MET A 294 -100.37 -4.73 40.17
N GLU A 295 -99.29 -5.26 40.73
CA GLU A 295 -99.31 -6.38 41.67
C GLU A 295 -100.00 -6.01 42.98
N GLU A 296 -99.63 -4.86 43.58
CA GLU A 296 -100.27 -4.31 44.78
C GLU A 296 -101.78 -4.07 44.57
N GLN A 297 -102.18 -3.55 43.40
CA GLN A 297 -103.60 -3.40 43.04
C GLN A 297 -104.32 -4.76 42.94
N THR A 298 -103.69 -5.74 42.31
CA THR A 298 -104.23 -7.09 42.16
C THR A 298 -104.38 -7.78 43.52
N GLU A 299 -103.39 -7.64 44.39
CA GLU A 299 -103.39 -8.19 45.75
C GLU A 299 -104.46 -7.52 46.61
N SER A 300 -104.61 -6.19 46.55
CA SER A 300 -105.71 -5.48 47.21
C SER A 300 -107.10 -5.99 46.79
N LEU A 301 -107.29 -6.27 45.49
CA LEU A 301 -108.54 -6.84 44.98
C LEU A 301 -108.72 -8.30 45.44
N ARG A 302 -107.66 -9.11 45.44
CA ARG A 302 -107.68 -10.49 45.97
C ARG A 302 -108.05 -10.50 47.45
N GLU A 303 -107.42 -9.66 48.27
CA GLU A 303 -107.75 -9.52 49.69
C GLU A 303 -109.21 -9.11 49.90
N LYS A 304 -109.71 -8.11 49.14
CA LYS A 304 -111.13 -7.72 49.20
C LYS A 304 -112.06 -8.87 48.85
N SER A 305 -111.68 -9.72 47.89
CA SER A 305 -112.43 -10.93 47.53
C SER A 305 -112.41 -11.96 48.66
N ILE A 306 -111.24 -12.24 49.24
CA ILE A 306 -111.08 -13.19 50.36
C ILE A 306 -111.89 -12.71 51.58
N LYS A 307 -111.75 -11.45 51.97
CA LYS A 307 -112.50 -10.85 53.09
C LYS A 307 -114.02 -10.98 52.89
N LYS A 308 -114.52 -10.80 51.66
CA LYS A 308 -115.95 -11.03 51.34
C LYS A 308 -116.35 -12.50 51.49
N LEU A 309 -115.51 -13.44 51.08
CA LEU A 309 -115.75 -14.87 51.25
C LEU A 309 -115.73 -15.29 52.73
N GLU A 310 -114.78 -14.78 53.52
CA GLU A 310 -114.69 -15.03 54.96
C GLU A 310 -115.93 -14.50 55.69
N VAL A 311 -116.37 -13.27 55.41
CA VAL A 311 -117.59 -12.70 56.00
C VAL A 311 -118.82 -13.54 55.62
N ALA A 312 -118.93 -13.97 54.35
CA ALA A 312 -120.02 -14.84 53.92
C ALA A 312 -119.98 -16.21 54.60
N GLN A 313 -118.79 -16.79 54.79
CA GLN A 313 -118.60 -18.06 55.49
C GLN A 313 -118.93 -17.93 56.98
N ALA A 314 -118.42 -16.91 57.68
CA ALA A 314 -118.72 -16.64 59.08
C ALA A 314 -120.23 -16.46 59.31
N LYS A 315 -120.93 -15.79 58.37
CA LYS A 315 -122.39 -15.66 58.41
C LYS A 315 -123.11 -17.00 58.25
N ARG A 316 -122.63 -17.88 57.36
CA ARG A 316 -123.15 -19.26 57.22
C ARG A 316 -122.90 -20.08 58.48
N GLU A 317 -121.70 -20.00 59.06
CA GLU A 317 -121.37 -20.69 60.31
C GLU A 317 -122.20 -20.21 61.49
N SER A 318 -122.48 -18.89 61.59
CA SER A 318 -123.40 -18.33 62.58
C SER A 318 -124.80 -18.92 62.42
N MET A 319 -125.35 -18.95 61.20
CA MET A 319 -126.65 -19.56 60.94
C MET A 319 -126.68 -21.06 61.30
N LEU A 320 -125.62 -21.80 60.99
CA LEU A 320 -125.52 -23.22 61.37
C LEU A 320 -125.43 -23.41 62.89
N LYS A 321 -124.68 -22.57 63.61
CA LYS A 321 -124.63 -22.59 65.07
C LYS A 321 -125.98 -22.29 65.68
N GLU A 322 -126.69 -21.28 65.19
CA GLU A 322 -128.06 -20.95 65.63
C GLU A 322 -129.01 -22.14 65.41
N ILE A 323 -128.90 -22.84 64.27
CA ILE A 323 -129.68 -24.06 64.01
C ILE A 323 -129.29 -25.18 64.99
N GLN A 324 -128.00 -25.42 65.22
CA GLN A 324 -127.53 -26.43 66.18
C GLN A 324 -127.95 -26.12 67.62
N GLU A 325 -127.93 -24.85 68.03
CA GLU A 325 -128.40 -24.42 69.35
C GLU A 325 -129.90 -24.66 69.50
N LYS A 326 -130.71 -24.31 68.49
CA LYS A 326 -132.15 -24.64 68.48
C LYS A 326 -132.39 -26.16 68.58
N MET A 327 -131.57 -26.98 67.91
CA MET A 327 -131.65 -28.44 68.04
C MET A 327 -131.32 -28.92 69.47
N LYS A 328 -130.26 -28.39 70.09
CA LYS A 328 -129.89 -28.71 71.48
C LYS A 328 -130.92 -28.22 72.49
N GLU A 329 -131.51 -27.05 72.27
CA GLU A 329 -132.62 -26.52 73.07
C GLU A 329 -133.82 -27.48 73.05
N HIS A 330 -134.17 -27.97 71.85
CA HIS A 330 -135.20 -28.99 71.69
C HIS A 330 -134.83 -30.28 72.44
N GLU A 331 -133.59 -30.76 72.37
CA GLU A 331 -133.12 -31.92 73.13
C GLU A 331 -133.21 -31.70 74.65
N ARG A 332 -132.75 -30.55 75.16
CA ARG A 332 -132.87 -30.19 76.58
C ARG A 332 -134.33 -30.17 77.03
N HIS A 333 -135.22 -29.60 76.21
CA HIS A 333 -136.64 -29.56 76.52
C HIS A 333 -137.27 -30.96 76.55
N ILE A 334 -136.88 -31.85 75.63
CA ILE A 334 -137.31 -33.27 75.66
C ILE A 334 -136.85 -33.93 76.97
N GLU A 335 -135.62 -33.68 77.41
CA GLU A 335 -135.09 -34.24 78.66
C GLU A 335 -135.75 -33.65 79.91
N GLU A 336 -136.03 -32.34 79.93
CA GLU A 336 -136.82 -31.71 81.00
C GLU A 336 -138.23 -32.29 81.10
N VAL A 337 -138.88 -32.56 79.96
CA VAL A 337 -140.19 -33.22 79.92
C VAL A 337 -140.10 -34.66 80.45
N ARG A 338 -139.02 -35.39 80.11
CA ARG A 338 -138.75 -36.73 80.69
C ARG A 338 -138.53 -36.68 82.20
N GLN A 339 -137.73 -35.74 82.69
CA GLN A 339 -137.51 -35.56 84.14
C GLN A 339 -138.79 -35.17 84.86
N LYS A 340 -139.61 -34.27 84.28
CA LYS A 340 -140.94 -33.95 84.81
C LYS A 340 -141.85 -35.17 84.87
N ALA A 341 -141.82 -36.03 83.85
CA ALA A 341 -142.55 -37.30 83.87
C ALA A 341 -142.05 -38.22 85.01
N MET A 342 -140.74 -38.28 85.26
CA MET A 342 -140.16 -39.04 86.39
C MET A 342 -140.51 -38.45 87.76
N SER A 343 -140.61 -37.12 87.90
CA SER A 343 -141.05 -36.48 89.15
C SER A 343 -142.57 -36.63 89.39
N VAL A 344 -143.40 -36.65 88.34
CA VAL A 344 -144.85 -36.91 88.47
C VAL A 344 -145.11 -38.35 88.92
N SER A 345 -144.25 -39.32 88.56
CA SER A 345 -144.33 -40.69 89.09
C SER A 345 -143.89 -40.86 90.57
N ASN A 346 -143.30 -39.84 91.20
CA ASN A 346 -142.98 -39.89 92.64
C ASN A 346 -144.02 -39.17 93.53
N ASP A 347 -144.95 -38.40 92.95
CA ASP A 347 -146.05 -37.75 93.70
C ASP A 347 -147.42 -38.44 93.52
N GLU A 348 -147.53 -39.49 92.68
CA GLU A 348 -148.73 -40.35 92.56
C GLU A 348 -148.54 -41.79 93.11
N ASN A 349 -147.62 -41.99 94.05
CA ASN A 349 -147.62 -43.21 94.86
C ASN A 349 -147.43 -42.91 96.36
N CYS A 350 -148.32 -42.07 96.89
CA CYS A 350 -148.67 -42.15 98.29
C CYS A 350 -150.18 -42.02 98.43
N LYS A 351 -150.79 -43.18 98.67
CA LYS A 351 -152.18 -43.49 99.05
C LYS A 351 -153.06 -43.85 97.84
N GLU A 352 -153.45 -45.10 97.64
CA GLU A 352 -153.83 -46.10 98.64
C GLU A 352 -153.35 -47.51 98.30
N ASN A 353 -152.60 -48.09 99.23
CA ASN A 353 -152.94 -49.39 99.81
C ASN A 353 -152.50 -49.40 101.28
N LEU A 354 -153.50 -49.47 102.15
CA LEU A 354 -153.41 -49.83 103.56
C LEU A 354 -154.04 -51.24 103.66
N SER A 355 -153.22 -52.29 103.70
CA SER A 355 -153.46 -53.54 104.45
C SER A 355 -152.48 -54.63 103.99
N GLY A 356 -151.57 -55.02 104.88
CA GLY A 356 -150.55 -56.07 104.70
C GLY A 356 -149.35 -55.81 105.59
#